data_AF-A0AAD0PX66-F1
#
_entry.id   AF-A0AAD0PX66-F1
#
_cell.length_a   1.000
_cell.length_b   1.000
_cell.length_c   1.000
_cell.angle_alpha   90.00
_cell.angle_beta   90.00
_cell.angle_gamma   90.00
#
_symmetry.space_group_name_H-M   'P 1'
#
loop_
_entity.id
_entity.type
_entity.pdbx_description
1 polymer ?
#
loop_
_entity_poly.entity_id
_entity_poly.type
_entity_poly.pdbx_seq_one_letter_code
_entity_poly.pdbx_strand_id
1 'polypeptide(L)' 'MENRATDPIGIDVGVPSVTVIAWPILDGNHRVAAAIFRGDLTINAEISGCLDHICELFGLSEAELDEQ' A
#
# COMPACT_ATOMS: atom_id res chain seq x y z
N MET A 1 2.33 2.36 -24.56
CA MET A 1 3.42 1.72 -23.78
C MET A 1 2.77 1.05 -22.59
N GLU A 2 2.69 -0.28 -22.58
CA GLU A 2 2.19 -1.03 -21.41
C GLU A 2 3.31 -1.18 -20.39
N ASN A 3 3.07 -0.74 -19.16
CA ASN A 3 3.95 -1.04 -18.04
C ASN A 3 3.66 -2.48 -17.56
N ARG A 4 4.57 -3.40 -17.89
CA ARG A 4 4.51 -4.83 -17.53
C ARG A 4 5.10 -5.14 -16.15
N ALA A 5 5.55 -4.14 -15.40
CA ALA A 5 6.10 -4.38 -14.06
C ALA A 5 4.99 -4.93 -13.14
N THR A 6 5.23 -6.12 -12.59
CA THR A 6 4.30 -6.85 -11.72
C THR A 6 4.65 -6.73 -10.24
N ASP A 7 5.76 -6.05 -9.92
CA ASP A 7 6.18 -5.82 -8.55
C ASP A 7 5.10 -5.05 -7.78
N PRO A 8 4.84 -5.42 -6.50
CA PRO A 8 3.94 -4.67 -5.63
C PRO A 8 4.32 -3.19 -5.56
N ILE A 9 3.35 -2.32 -5.31
CA ILE A 9 3.62 -0.93 -4.95
C ILE A 9 4.01 -0.85 -3.47
N GLY A 10 4.87 0.09 -3.11
CA GLY A 10 5.24 0.31 -1.72
C GLY A 10 4.32 1.35 -1.09
N ILE A 11 3.62 0.99 -0.02
CA ILE A 11 2.78 1.88 0.78
C ILE A 11 3.39 2.03 2.18
N ASP A 12 3.44 3.25 2.68
CA ASP A 12 3.72 3.55 4.08
C ASP A 12 2.54 4.33 4.66
N VAL A 13 1.91 3.78 5.70
CA VAL A 13 0.81 4.43 6.42
C VAL A 13 1.31 5.34 7.55
N GLY A 14 2.61 5.31 7.83
CA GLY A 14 3.24 6.10 8.87
C GLY A 14 2.97 5.58 10.28
N VAL A 15 3.35 6.41 11.25
CA VAL A 15 3.13 6.16 12.67
C VAL A 15 2.36 7.37 13.20
N PRO A 16 1.03 7.28 13.41
CA PRO A 16 0.18 8.45 13.69
C PRO A 16 0.64 9.34 14.86
N SER A 17 1.34 8.76 15.85
CA SER A 17 1.90 9.50 16.99
C SER A 17 3.17 10.29 16.68
N VAL A 18 3.78 10.09 15.50
CA VAL A 18 5.07 10.65 15.10
C VAL A 18 4.99 11.41 13.78
N THR A 19 4.22 10.89 12.82
CA THR A 19 4.18 11.40 11.45
C THR A 19 2.75 11.50 10.93
N VAL A 20 2.52 12.50 10.07
CA VAL A 20 1.30 12.64 9.27
C VAL A 20 1.71 12.51 7.81
N ILE A 21 1.19 11.50 7.12
CA ILE A 21 1.55 11.21 5.73
C ILE A 21 0.57 11.88 4.78
N ALA A 22 1.08 12.71 3.88
CA ALA A 22 0.27 13.37 2.84
C ALA A 22 0.09 12.50 1.59
N TRP A 23 1.07 11.66 1.27
CA TRP A 23 1.04 10.74 0.14
C TRP A 23 1.65 9.40 0.53
N PRO A 24 0.86 8.31 0.56
CA PRO A 24 1.30 7.05 1.16
C PRO A 24 2.12 6.16 0.21
N ILE A 25 2.16 6.46 -1.10
CA ILE A 25 2.89 5.62 -2.08
C ILE A 25 4.36 6.03 -2.13
N LEU A 26 5.23 5.19 -1.57
CA LEU A 26 6.69 5.36 -1.55
C LEU A 26 7.35 4.91 -2.86
N ASP A 27 6.89 3.79 -3.42
CA ASP A 27 7.34 3.26 -4.71
C ASP A 27 6.16 2.76 -5.56
N GLY A 28 6.30 2.85 -6.88
CA GLY A 28 5.32 2.32 -7.82
C GLY A 28 4.26 3.31 -8.28
N ASN A 29 4.45 4.63 -8.10
CA ASN A 29 3.54 5.68 -8.59
C ASN A 29 3.17 5.52 -10.08
N HIS A 30 4.13 5.17 -10.94
CA HIS A 30 3.85 4.88 -12.36
C HIS A 30 3.03 3.61 -12.56
N ARG A 31 3.17 2.60 -11.69
CA ARG A 31 2.36 1.37 -11.73
C ARG A 31 0.92 1.66 -11.30
N VAL A 32 0.73 2.49 -10.27
CA VAL A 32 -0.60 2.99 -9.87
C VAL A 32 -1.27 3.74 -11.01
N ALA A 33 -0.57 4.69 -11.64
CA ALA A 33 -1.11 5.43 -12.78
C ALA A 33 -1.50 4.49 -13.93
N ALA A 34 -0.65 3.52 -14.27
CA ALA A 34 -0.95 2.54 -15.30
C ALA A 34 -2.18 1.67 -14.97
N ALA A 35 -2.32 1.22 -13.72
CA ALA A 35 -3.47 0.46 -13.25
C ALA A 35 -4.77 1.27 -13.38
N ILE A 36 -4.75 2.54 -12.98
CA ILE A 36 -5.88 3.47 -13.15
C ILE A 36 -6.26 3.60 -14.64
N PHE A 37 -5.29 3.80 -15.53
CA PHE A 37 -5.57 3.94 -16.97
C PHE A 37 -6.08 2.65 -17.62
N ARG A 38 -5.71 1.47 -17.10
CA ARG A 38 -6.25 0.18 -17.55
C ARG A 38 -7.64 -0.13 -16.98
N GLY A 39 -8.07 0.59 -15.95
CA GLY A 39 -9.33 0.32 -15.24
C GLY A 39 -9.22 -0.84 -14.25
N ASP A 40 -8.02 -1.14 -13.76
CA ASP A 40 -7.81 -2.18 -12.75
C ASP A 40 -8.46 -1.73 -11.43
N LEU A 41 -9.26 -2.61 -10.82
CA LEU A 41 -9.90 -2.32 -9.52
C LEU A 41 -8.96 -2.52 -8.33
N THR A 42 -7.87 -3.27 -8.53
CA THR A 42 -6.93 -3.67 -7.49
C THR A 42 -5.51 -3.71 -8.04
N ILE A 43 -4.53 -3.45 -7.17
CA ILE A 43 -3.11 -3.60 -7.45
C ILE A 43 -2.43 -4.19 -6.20
N ASN A 44 -1.44 -5.06 -6.40
CA ASN A 44 -0.67 -5.63 -5.29
C ASN A 44 0.14 -4.53 -4.59
N ALA A 45 0.18 -4.56 -3.27
CA ALA A 45 0.93 -3.61 -2.46
C ALA A 45 1.66 -4.32 -1.32
N GLU A 46 2.83 -3.79 -0.96
CA GLU A 46 3.54 -4.07 0.29
C GLU A 46 3.32 -2.88 1.21
N ILE A 47 2.85 -3.12 2.43
CA ILE A 47 2.43 -2.08 3.37
C ILE A 47 3.38 -2.07 4.56
N SER A 48 3.88 -0.89 4.89
CA SER A 48 4.75 -0.62 6.04
C SER A 48 4.17 0.50 6.91
N GLY A 49 4.72 0.65 8.12
CA GLY A 49 4.31 1.67 9.09
C GLY A 49 3.94 1.06 10.45
N CYS A 50 3.03 1.72 11.15
CA CYS A 50 2.52 1.25 12.45
C CYS A 50 1.51 0.10 12.26
N LEU A 51 1.80 -1.07 12.85
CA LEU A 51 0.96 -2.27 12.73
C LEU A 51 -0.47 -2.05 13.22
N ASP A 52 -0.66 -1.47 14.41
CA ASP A 52 -2.00 -1.17 14.96
C ASP A 52 -2.81 -0.30 14.00
N HIS A 53 -2.16 0.68 13.37
CA HIS A 53 -2.80 1.56 12.40
C HIS A 53 -3.13 0.85 11.08
N ILE A 54 -2.26 -0.06 10.62
CA ILE A 54 -2.54 -0.93 9.48
C ILE A 54 -3.77 -1.80 9.79
N CYS A 55 -3.83 -2.44 10.95
CA CYS A 55 -4.98 -3.22 11.39
C CYS A 55 -6.27 -2.40 11.37
N GLU A 56 -6.24 -1.17 11.89
CA GLU A 56 -7.39 -0.27 11.86
C GLU A 56 -7.83 0.10 10.44
N LEU A 57 -6.90 0.50 9.57
CA LEU A 57 -7.19 0.94 8.20
C LEU A 57 -7.74 -0.19 7.32
N PHE A 58 -7.23 -1.41 7.49
CA PHE A 58 -7.56 -2.56 6.66
C PHE A 58 -8.55 -3.53 7.32
N GLY A 59 -8.96 -3.27 8.56
CA GLY A 59 -9.88 -4.13 9.31
C GLY A 59 -9.29 -5.50 9.63
N LEU A 60 -7.97 -5.58 9.85
CA LEU A 60 -7.25 -6.81 10.16
C LEU A 60 -7.15 -7.02 11.67
N SER A 61 -7.13 -8.27 12.08
CA SER A 61 -6.71 -8.71 13.42
C SER A 61 -5.19 -8.91 13.48
N GLU A 62 -4.61 -8.86 14.69
CA GLU A 62 -3.17 -9.09 14.89
C GLU A 62 -2.72 -10.46 14.37
N ALA A 63 -3.58 -11.49 14.43
CA ALA A 63 -3.26 -12.83 13.93
C ALA A 63 -3.09 -12.89 12.41
N GLU A 64 -3.73 -12.00 11.65
CA GLU A 64 -3.63 -11.94 10.18
C GLU A 64 -2.35 -11.25 9.69
N LEU A 65 -1.57 -10.65 10.60
CA LEU A 65 -0.28 -10.02 10.29
C LEU A 65 0.89 -11.01 10.33
N ASP A 66 0.80 -12.08 11.15
CA ASP A 66 1.87 -13.07 11.32
C ASP A 66 1.93 -14.10 10.18
N GLU A 67 0.91 -14.15 9.31
CA GLU A 67 0.77 -15.15 8.24
C GLU A 67 1.25 -14.68 6.85
N GLN A 68 1.81 -13.46 6.72
CA GLN A 68 2.22 -12.87 5.43
C GLN A 68 3.73 -12.86 5.17
#